data_AF-A0A948REF0-F1
#
_entry.id   AF-A0A948REF0-F1
#
_cell.length_a   1.000
_cell.length_b   1.000
_cell.length_c   1.000
_cell.angle_alpha   90.00
_cell.angle_beta   90.00
_cell.angle_gamma   90.00
#
_symmetry.space_group_name_H-M   'P 1'
#
loop_
_entity.id
_entity.type
_entity.pdbx_description
1 polymer ?
#
loop_
_entity_poly.entity_id
_entity_poly.type
_entity_poly.pdbx_seq_one_letter_code
_entity_poly.pdbx_strand_id
1 'polypeptide(L)' 'WKRIQPHHGYCVIVADLPKERAWEVPALLRRFFRLLDFKIKASRMGKIIRLTLRSVEYYEADRRVQLLQWPD' A
#
# COMPACT_ATOMS: atom_id res chain seq x y z
N TRP A 1 6.11 -7.28 9.82
CA TRP A 1 6.38 -6.77 8.45
C TRP A 1 7.88 -6.91 8.15
N LYS A 2 8.29 -7.85 7.28
CA LYS A 2 9.71 -8.03 6.85
C LYS A 2 9.91 -7.34 5.50
N ARG A 3 10.88 -6.42 5.42
CA ARG A 3 11.18 -5.71 4.17
C ARG A 3 11.88 -6.65 3.19
N ILE A 4 11.25 -6.90 2.05
CA ILE A 4 11.81 -7.65 0.92
C ILE A 4 12.17 -6.69 -0.21
N GLN A 5 13.04 -7.15 -1.11
CA GLN A 5 13.37 -6.41 -2.33
C GLN A 5 12.11 -6.29 -3.21
N PRO A 6 11.65 -5.07 -3.54
CA PRO A 6 10.55 -4.90 -4.48
C PRO A 6 10.97 -5.30 -5.89
N HIS A 7 10.05 -5.90 -6.64
CA HIS A 7 10.26 -6.23 -8.04
C HIS A 7 9.58 -5.17 -8.92
N HIS A 8 10.29 -4.64 -9.90
CA HIS A 8 9.83 -3.53 -10.75
C HIS A 8 8.52 -3.83 -11.50
N GLY A 9 8.26 -5.08 -11.86
CA GLY A 9 7.03 -5.52 -12.54
C GLY A 9 5.81 -5.74 -11.64
N TYR A 10 5.95 -5.62 -10.31
CA TYR A 10 4.87 -5.90 -9.35
C TYR A 10 4.57 -4.72 -8.43
N CYS A 11 3.33 -4.65 -7.98
CA CYS A 11 2.89 -3.84 -6.84
C CYS A 11 2.31 -4.82 -5.83
N VAL A 12 2.99 -5.00 -4.70
CA VAL A 12 2.51 -5.91 -3.65
C VAL A 12 1.84 -5.09 -2.58
N ILE A 13 0.59 -5.44 -2.26
CA ILE A 13 -0.20 -4.76 -1.24
C ILE A 13 -0.49 -5.74 -0.11
N VAL A 14 -0.15 -5.34 1.11
CA VAL A 14 -0.45 -6.04 2.35
C VAL A 14 -1.50 -5.25 3.09
N ALA A 15 -2.71 -5.80 3.25
CA ALA A 15 -3.72 -5.22 4.12
C ALA A 15 -3.49 -5.72 5.56
N ASP A 16 -3.01 -4.84 6.42
CA ASP A 16 -2.74 -5.13 7.83
C ASP A 16 -3.98 -4.84 8.66
N LEU A 17 -4.94 -5.75 8.55
CA LEU A 17 -6.21 -5.72 9.25
C LEU A 17 -6.35 -6.98 10.12
N PRO A 18 -6.97 -6.87 11.32
CA PRO A 18 -7.44 -8.03 12.06
C PRO A 18 -8.37 -8.90 11.20
N LYS A 19 -8.39 -10.21 11.44
CA LYS A 19 -9.16 -11.17 10.64
C LYS A 19 -10.65 -10.83 10.63
N GLU A 20 -11.16 -10.31 11.73
CA GLU A 20 -12.55 -9.89 11.95
C GLU A 20 -12.95 -8.73 11.01
N ARG A 21 -11.96 -7.99 10.49
CA ARG A 21 -12.11 -6.85 9.58
C ARG A 21 -11.64 -7.14 8.16
N ALA A 22 -11.35 -8.41 7.82
CA ALA A 22 -10.91 -8.79 6.48
C ALA A 22 -11.90 -8.40 5.38
N TRP A 23 -13.20 -8.29 5.72
CA TRP A 23 -14.25 -7.82 4.82
C TRP A 23 -14.08 -6.35 4.38
N GLU A 24 -13.25 -5.56 5.06
CA GLU A 24 -12.96 -4.16 4.71
C GLU A 24 -11.89 -4.01 3.64
N VAL A 25 -11.13 -5.07 3.33
CA VAL A 25 -10.05 -5.06 2.33
C VAL A 25 -10.50 -4.45 1.00
N PRO A 26 -11.67 -4.82 0.42
CA PRO A 26 -12.13 -4.21 -0.83
C PRO A 26 -12.39 -2.70 -0.73
N ALA A 27 -12.87 -2.20 0.41
CA ALA A 27 -13.09 -0.77 0.63
C ALA A 27 -11.76 -0.03 0.78
N LEU A 28 -10.82 -0.62 1.54
CA LEU A 28 -9.48 -0.07 1.75
C LEU A 28 -8.68 0.02 0.45
N LEU A 29 -8.76 -1.00 -0.41
CA LEU A 29 -8.14 -0.98 -1.74
C LEU A 29 -8.76 0.08 -2.65
N ARG A 30 -10.09 0.24 -2.64
CA ARG A 30 -10.75 1.30 -3.40
C ARG A 30 -10.31 2.70 -2.95
N ARG A 31 -10.16 2.92 -1.65
CA ARG A 31 -9.61 4.17 -1.11
C ARG A 31 -8.16 4.38 -1.55
N PHE A 32 -7.32 3.33 -1.43
CA PHE A 32 -5.93 3.34 -1.86
C PHE A 32 -5.75 3.73 -3.34
N PHE A 33 -6.50 3.13 -4.25
CA PHE A 33 -6.39 3.41 -5.68
C PHE A 33 -6.88 4.80 -6.09
N ARG A 34 -7.49 5.57 -5.18
CA ARG A 34 -7.87 6.98 -5.43
C ARG A 34 -6.78 7.98 -5.06
N LEU A 35 -5.77 7.55 -4.27
CA LEU A 35 -4.64 8.39 -3.90
C LEU A 35 -3.80 8.73 -5.13
N LEU A 36 -3.39 9.99 -5.28
CA LEU A 36 -2.64 10.45 -6.46
C LEU A 36 -1.35 9.65 -6.66
N ASP A 37 -0.63 9.34 -5.58
CA ASP A 37 0.59 8.53 -5.58
C ASP A 37 0.39 7.10 -6.12
N PHE A 38 -0.85 6.61 -6.11
CA PHE A 38 -1.18 5.23 -6.43
C PHE A 38 -2.31 5.08 -7.46
N LYS A 39 -2.74 6.17 -8.10
CA LYS A 39 -3.90 6.18 -9.00
C LYS A 39 -3.65 5.41 -10.29
N ILE A 40 -2.45 5.53 -10.86
CA ILE A 40 -2.10 4.92 -12.14
C ILE A 40 -1.15 3.72 -11.95
N LYS A 41 -1.15 2.78 -12.90
CA LYS A 41 -0.31 1.58 -12.81
C LYS A 41 1.16 1.94 -12.62
N ALA A 42 1.68 2.85 -13.44
CA ALA A 42 3.08 3.28 -13.42
C ALA A 42 3.51 3.78 -12.04
N SER A 43 2.65 4.53 -11.32
CA SER A 43 2.99 5.07 -10.01
C SER A 43 2.99 4.02 -8.89
N ARG A 44 2.43 2.83 -9.13
CA ARG A 44 2.38 1.73 -8.15
C ARG A 44 3.48 0.69 -8.32
N MET A 45 3.99 0.52 -9.54
CA MET A 45 4.94 -0.55 -9.83
C MET A 45 6.25 -0.36 -9.06
N GLY A 46 6.88 -1.46 -8.67
CA GLY A 46 8.12 -1.43 -7.88
C GLY A 46 7.93 -1.07 -6.41
N LYS A 47 6.68 -0.98 -5.93
CA LYS A 47 6.37 -0.65 -4.54
C LYS A 47 5.86 -1.87 -3.79
N ILE A 48 6.25 -1.96 -2.53
CA ILE A 48 5.55 -2.79 -1.55
C ILE A 48 4.80 -1.84 -0.62
N ILE A 49 3.51 -2.06 -0.48
CA ILE A 49 2.58 -1.20 0.23
C ILE A 49 1.97 -1.98 1.39
N ARG A 50 1.95 -1.38 2.58
CA ARG A 50 1.20 -1.83 3.74
C ARG A 50 0.07 -0.84 4.00
N LEU A 51 -1.16 -1.33 3.90
CA LEU A 51 -2.35 -0.57 4.21
C LEU A 51 -2.75 -0.87 5.64
N THR A 52 -2.85 0.18 6.45
CA THR A 52 -3.47 0.12 7.78
C THR A 52 -4.75 0.95 7.78
N LEU A 53 -5.51 0.88 8.86
CA LEU A 53 -6.69 1.73 9.03
C LEU A 53 -6.35 3.23 9.12
N ARG A 54 -5.12 3.58 9.50
CA ARG A 54 -4.69 4.96 9.77
C ARG A 54 -3.87 5.55 8.64
N SER A 55 -3.13 4.72 7.93
CA SER A 55 -2.14 5.18 6.96
C SER A 55 -1.85 4.16 5.87
N VAL A 56 -1.16 4.66 4.85
CA VAL A 56 -0.45 3.90 3.84
C VAL A 56 1.04 4.02 4.11
N GLU A 57 1.69 2.89 4.37
CA GLU A 57 3.15 2.80 4.44
C GLU A 57 3.65 2.13 3.17
N TYR A 58 4.71 2.66 2.55
CA TYR A 58 5.27 2.02 1.36
C TYR A 58 6.76 2.31 1.21
N TYR A 59 7.43 1.53 0.38
CA TYR A 59 8.82 1.75 0.03
C TYR A 59 9.13 1.16 -1.35
N GLU A 60 10.27 1.58 -1.90
CA GLU A 60 10.77 1.21 -3.21
C GLU A 60 12.12 0.50 -3.09
N ALA A 61 12.92 0.46 -4.15
CA ALA A 61 14.20 -0.27 -4.17
C ALA A 61 15.17 0.16 -3.06
N ASP A 62 15.12 1.42 -2.61
CA ASP A 62 15.95 1.95 -1.53
C ASP A 62 15.54 1.47 -0.13
N ARG A 63 14.37 0.82 0.01
CA ARG A 63 13.78 0.35 1.27
C ARG A 63 13.54 1.44 2.31
N ARG A 64 13.50 2.70 1.88
CA ARG A 64 13.11 3.83 2.72
C ARG A 64 11.60 3.89 2.81
N VAL A 65 11.09 3.82 4.04
CA VAL A 65 9.64 3.85 4.28
C VAL A 65 9.14 5.28 4.17
N GLN A 66 8.10 5.43 3.36
CA GLN A 66 7.29 6.61 3.24
C GLN A 66 5.94 6.35 3.92
N LEU A 67 5.44 7.36 4.63
CA LEU A 67 4.18 7.31 5.34
C LEU A 67 3.25 8.35 4.73
N LEU A 68 2.07 7.91 4.31
CA LEU A 68 1.02 8.75 3.79
C LEU A 68 -0.23 8.55 4.66
N GLN A 69 -0.72 9.63 5.24
CA GLN A 69 -1.99 9.60 5.96
C GLN A 69 -3.13 9.48 4.96
N TRP A 70 -4.20 8.82 5.37
CA TRP A 70 -5.39 8.85 4.55
C TRP A 70 -5.93 10.28 4.46
N PRO A 71 -6.36 10.74 3.28
CA PRO A 71 -7.11 11.99 3.17
C PRO A 71 -8.45 11.85 3.92
N ASP A 72 -8.88 12.92 4.58
CA ASP A 72 -10.16 13.02 5.28
C ASP A 72 -11.35 12.70 4.35
#